data_AF-A0A971AUI7-F1
#
_entry.id   AF-A0A971AUI7-F1
#
_cell.length_a   1.000
_cell.length_b   1.000
_cell.length_c   1.000
_cell.angle_alpha   90.00
_cell.angle_beta   90.00
_cell.angle_gamma   90.00
#
_symmetry.space_group_name_H-M   'P 1'
#
loop_
_entity.id
_entity.type
_entity.pdbx_description
1 polymer ?
#
loop_
_entity_poly.entity_id
_entity_poly.type
_entity_poly.pdbx_seq_one_letter_code
_entity_poly.pdbx_strand_id
1 'polypeptide(L)' 'MVETRDEILRRIEQVALKLADAKARLPKHTPRPSMLIEIEELEEELARLRTLLDPS' A
#
# COMPACT_ATOMS: atom_id res chain seq x y z
N MET A 1 -8.26 -8.63 -18.50
CA MET A 1 -8.35 -9.78 -17.59
C MET A 1 -8.76 -9.21 -16.24
N VAL A 2 -9.83 -9.71 -15.63
CA VAL A 2 -10.24 -9.29 -14.28
C VAL A 2 -9.39 -10.08 -13.29
N GLU A 3 -8.67 -9.40 -12.40
CA GLU A 3 -7.89 -10.05 -11.34
C GLU A 3 -8.84 -10.85 -10.45
N THR A 4 -8.43 -12.07 -10.08
CA THR A 4 -9.21 -12.91 -9.17
C THR A 4 -9.13 -12.37 -7.74
N ARG A 5 -10.12 -12.73 -6.91
CA ARG A 5 -10.16 -12.34 -5.50
C ARG A 5 -8.88 -12.70 -4.75
N ASP A 6 -8.34 -13.90 -4.98
CA ASP A 6 -7.10 -14.36 -4.35
C ASP A 6 -5.87 -13.58 -4.82
N GLU A 7 -5.82 -13.17 -6.09
CA GLU A 7 -4.75 -12.31 -6.61
C GLU A 7 -4.78 -10.93 -5.96
N ILE A 8 -5.97 -10.33 -5.84
CA ILE A 8 -6.16 -9.05 -5.16
C ILE A 8 -5.73 -9.16 -3.69
N LEU A 9 -6.13 -10.22 -2.98
CA LEU A 9 -5.74 -10.45 -1.59
C LEU A 9 -4.23 -10.58 -1.39
N ARG A 10 -3.54 -11.33 -2.27
CA ARG A 10 -2.06 -11.44 -2.23
C ARG A 10 -1.40 -10.09 -2.48
N ARG A 11 -1.94 -9.30 -3.40
CA ARG A 11 -1.39 -7.98 -3.74
C ARG A 11 -1.61 -6.99 -2.59
N ILE A 12 -2.77 -7.04 -1.92
CA ILE A 12 -3.04 -6.31 -0.68
C ILE A 12 -2.00 -6.66 0.39
N GLU A 13 -1.72 -7.95 0.61
CA GLU A 13 -0.72 -8.39 1.60
C GLU A 13 0.68 -7.86 1.26
N GLN A 14 1.09 -7.96 0.00
CA GLN A 14 2.38 -7.45 -0.46
C GLN A 14 2.52 -5.93 -0.31
N VAL A 15 1.48 -5.17 -0.67
CA VAL A 15 1.48 -3.70 -0.54
C VAL A 15 1.46 -3.30 0.93
N ALA A 16 0.68 -3.99 1.77
CA ALA A 16 0.64 -3.73 3.21
C ALA A 16 2.00 -4.00 3.88
N LEU A 17 2.71 -5.06 3.48
CA LEU A 17 4.06 -5.36 3.98
C LEU A 17 5.05 -4.26 3.60
N LYS A 18 5.03 -3.82 2.33
CA LYS A 18 5.89 -2.71 1.85
C LYS A 18 5.59 -1.42 2.59
N LEU A 19 4.32 -1.11 2.82
CA LEU A 19 3.88 0.07 3.56
C LEU A 19 4.38 0.05 5.01
N ALA A 20 4.30 -1.10 5.68
CA ALA A 20 4.80 -1.26 7.04
C ALA A 20 6.32 -1.06 7.11
N ASP A 21 7.06 -1.64 6.16
CA ASP A 21 8.51 -1.46 6.05
C ASP A 21 8.90 0.00 5.77
N ALA A 22 8.24 0.67 4.82
CA ALA A 22 8.48 2.08 4.50
C ALA A 22 8.22 2.98 5.72
N LYS A 23 7.12 2.75 6.45
CA LYS A 23 6.82 3.46 7.69
C LYS A 23 7.84 3.18 8.80
N ALA A 24 8.35 1.95 8.90
CA ALA A 24 9.37 1.60 9.90
C ALA A 24 10.72 2.26 9.63
N ARG A 25 11.05 2.51 8.35
CA ARG A 25 12.28 3.20 7.93
C ARG A 25 12.22 4.73 8.03
N LEU A 26 11.07 5.31 8.41
CA LEU A 26 10.93 6.76 8.50
C LEU A 26 11.85 7.37 9.59
N PRO A 27 12.55 8.47 9.27
CA PRO A 27 13.32 9.22 10.26
C PRO A 27 12.42 9.84 11.34
N LYS A 28 12.83 9.79 12.61
CA LYS A 28 12.05 10.31 13.75
C LYS A 28 11.84 11.83 13.74
N HIS A 29 12.74 12.58 13.12
CA HIS A 29 12.74 14.04 13.18
C HIS A 29 12.19 14.68 11.90
N THR A 30 12.64 14.25 10.74
CA THR A 30 12.20 14.83 9.46
C THR A 30 12.22 13.75 8.37
N PRO A 31 11.04 13.25 7.96
CA PRO A 31 10.90 12.44 6.77
C PRO A 31 11.40 13.17 5.53
N ARG A 32 12.06 12.44 4.63
CA ARG A 32 12.32 12.97 3.29
C ARG A 32 11.00 13.01 2.50
N PRO A 33 10.72 14.05 1.70
CA PRO A 33 9.50 14.11 0.89
C PRO A 33 9.31 12.87 0.02
N SER A 34 10.40 12.32 -0.53
CA SER A 34 10.36 11.08 -1.33
C SER A 34 9.85 9.86 -0.55
N MET A 35 10.14 9.77 0.76
CA MET A 35 9.65 8.68 1.61
C MET A 35 8.16 8.84 1.93
N LEU A 36 7.69 10.08 2.07
CA LEU A 36 6.27 10.37 2.26
C LEU A 36 5.47 10.04 1.01
N ILE A 37 5.98 10.41 -0.16
CA ILE A 37 5.37 10.08 -1.46
C ILE A 37 5.29 8.55 -1.64
N GLU A 38 6.37 7.81 -1.34
CA GLU A 38 6.35 6.33 -1.41
C GLU A 38 5.25 5.74 -0.52
N ILE A 39 5.08 6.28 0.69
CA ILE A 39 4.04 5.84 1.63
C ILE A 39 2.65 6.17 1.10
N GLU A 40 2.43 7.39 0.62
CA GLU A 40 1.15 7.82 0.03
C GLU A 40 0.75 6.97 -1.17
N GLU A 41 1.69 6.67 -2.08
CA GLU A 41 1.46 5.80 -3.23
C GLU A 41 1.07 4.38 -2.82
N LEU A 42 1.74 3.82 -1.80
CA LEU A 42 1.43 2.51 -1.25
C LEU A 42 0.06 2.49 -0.54
N GLU A 43 -0.30 3.56 0.17
CA GLU A 43 -1.62 3.71 0.81
C GLU A 43 -2.73 3.83 -0.23
N GLU A 44 -2.51 4.60 -1.29
CA GLU A 44 -3.48 4.76 -2.37
C GLU A 44 -3.68 3.44 -3.14
N GLU A 45 -2.62 2.71 -3.43
CA GLU A 45 -2.73 1.38 -4.05
C GLU A 45 -3.48 0.40 -3.16
N LEU A 46 -3.20 0.39 -1.85
CA LEU A 46 -3.92 -0.45 -0.90
C LEU A 46 -5.41 -0.11 -0.87
N ALA A 47 -5.76 1.18 -0.90
CA ALA A 47 -7.14 1.64 -0.96
C ALA A 47 -7.82 1.19 -2.26
N ARG A 48 -7.16 1.35 -3.42
CA ARG A 48 -7.67 0.87 -4.72
C ARG A 48 -7.95 -0.63 -4.71
N LEU A 49 -7.01 -1.44 -4.22
CA LEU A 49 -7.18 -2.89 -4.15
C LEU A 49 -8.32 -3.32 -3.21
N ARG A 50 -8.51 -2.60 -2.10
CA ARG A 50 -9.63 -2.84 -1.18
C ARG A 50 -10.98 -2.51 -1.83
N THR A 51 -11.08 -1.41 -2.56
CA THR A 51 -12.30 -1.07 -3.33
C THR A 51 -12.61 -2.10 -4.40
N LEU A 52 -11.59 -2.69 -5.04
CA LEU A 52 -11.79 -3.78 -6.00
C LEU A 52 -12.28 -5.07 -5.34
N LEU A 53 -11.90 -5.31 -4.09
CA LEU A 53 -12.30 -6.50 -3.32
C LEU A 53 -13.73 -6.38 -2.77
N ASP A 54 -14.06 -5.21 -2.22
CA ASP A 54 -15.37 -4.88 -1.66
C ASP A 54 -15.81 -3.50 -2.17
N PRO A 55 -16.40 -3.43 -3.39
CA PRO A 55 -17.04 -2.23 -3.87
C PRO A 55 -18.39 -2.08 -3.14
N SER A 56 -18.39 -1.41 -1.99
CA SER A 56 -19.64 -0.98 -1.33
C SER A 56 -20.38 0.08 -2.15
#